data_AF-H0VSD7-F1
#
_entry.id   AF-H0VSD7-F1
#
_cell.length_a   1.000
_cell.length_b   1.000
_cell.length_c   1.000
_cell.angle_alpha   90.00
_cell.angle_beta   90.00
_cell.angle_gamma   90.00
#
_symmetry.space_group_name_H-M   'P 1'
#
loop_
_entity.id
_entity.type
_entity.pdbx_description
1 polymer ?
#
loop_
_entity_poly.entity_id
_entity_poly.type
_entity_poly.pdbx_seq_one_letter_code
_entity_poly.pdbx_strand_id
1 'polypeptide(L)'
;MRGRQLRVRFATHAAALSVRNLSPYVSNELLEEAFSQFGPIERAVVIVDDRGRSTGKGIVEFASKPAARKAFERCSEGVFLLTTTPRPVIVEPLEQLDDEDGLPEKLAQKNPMYQKERETPPRFAQHGTFEYEYSQRWKSLDEMEKQQREQVEKNMKDAKDKLESEMEDAYHEHQANLLRQGKIYQLLLKIIRTLVIRQEELRQEERRRREEEMMIRQREMEEQMRRQREESYSRMGYMDPRERDMRMGGGGAMNMGDPYGSGGQKFPPLGGGGGIGYEANPGVPPATMSGSMMGSDMRTERFGQGGAGPVGGQGPRGMGPGTPAGYGRGREEYEGPNKKPRF
;
A
#
# COMPACT_ATOMS: atom_id res chain seq x y z
N MET A 1 -54.28 20.46 13.81
CA MET A 1 -54.19 21.93 13.64
C MET A 1 -54.97 22.32 12.39
N ARG A 2 -55.89 23.29 12.45
CA ARG A 2 -56.74 23.72 11.31
C ARG A 2 -57.41 22.55 10.54
N GLY A 3 -58.07 21.63 11.24
CA GLY A 3 -58.80 20.50 10.63
C GLY A 3 -57.96 19.34 10.11
N ARG A 4 -56.62 19.46 10.04
CA ARG A 4 -55.72 18.33 9.72
C ARG A 4 -55.14 17.73 11.00
N GLN A 5 -55.13 16.40 11.07
CA GLN A 5 -54.44 15.67 12.13
C GLN A 5 -52.94 15.81 11.92
N LEU A 6 -52.22 16.31 12.92
CA LEU A 6 -50.77 16.40 12.88
C LEU A 6 -50.19 14.99 13.09
N ARG A 7 -49.24 14.59 12.25
CA ARG A 7 -48.40 13.40 12.46
C ARG A 7 -47.03 13.88 12.89
N VAL A 8 -46.68 13.64 14.15
CA VAL A 8 -45.36 13.96 14.71
C VAL A 8 -44.57 12.67 14.79
N ARG A 9 -43.39 12.66 14.17
CA ARG A 9 -42.46 11.52 14.11
C ARG A 9 -41.03 12.01 14.22
N PHE A 10 -40.11 11.10 14.51
CA PHE A 10 -38.70 11.38 14.34
C PHE A 10 -38.44 11.75 12.88
N ALA A 11 -37.67 12.82 12.68
CA ALA A 11 -37.22 13.17 11.35
C ALA A 11 -36.26 12.08 10.84
N THR A 12 -36.40 11.72 9.57
CA THR A 12 -35.44 10.83 8.90
C THR A 12 -34.07 11.51 8.87
N HIS A 13 -33.05 10.82 9.38
CA HIS A 13 -31.69 11.35 9.47
C HIS A 13 -31.04 11.40 8.09
N ALA A 14 -31.25 12.48 7.35
CA ALA A 14 -30.94 12.54 5.92
C ALA A 14 -29.43 12.60 5.55
N ALA A 15 -28.54 12.43 6.53
CA ALA A 15 -27.07 12.41 6.38
C ALA A 15 -26.42 11.19 7.07
N ALA A 16 -27.12 10.04 7.06
CA ALA A 16 -26.63 8.77 7.60
C ALA A 16 -25.95 7.91 6.53
N LEU A 17 -24.84 7.27 6.90
CA LEU A 17 -24.10 6.34 6.07
C LEU A 17 -23.98 4.98 6.77
N SER A 18 -24.12 3.92 5.97
CA SER A 18 -23.77 2.55 6.34
C SER A 18 -22.30 2.33 6.02
N VAL A 19 -21.59 1.74 6.97
CA VAL A 19 -20.18 1.44 6.87
C VAL A 19 -20.01 -0.07 7.00
N ARG A 20 -19.33 -0.72 6.04
CA ARG A 20 -19.09 -2.17 6.05
C ARG A 20 -17.63 -2.51 5.82
N ASN A 21 -17.29 -3.78 6.04
CA ASN A 21 -15.92 -4.31 6.00
C ASN A 21 -15.02 -3.77 7.13
N LEU A 22 -15.61 -3.45 8.29
CA LEU A 22 -14.88 -3.02 9.47
C LEU A 22 -14.08 -4.18 10.07
N SER A 23 -12.88 -3.86 10.56
CA SER A 23 -12.10 -4.79 11.39
C SER A 23 -12.81 -5.00 12.74
N PRO A 24 -12.73 -6.21 13.34
CA PRO A 24 -13.33 -6.48 14.64
C PRO A 24 -12.74 -5.62 15.79
N TYR A 25 -11.60 -4.97 15.55
CA TYR A 25 -10.93 -4.09 16.52
C TYR A 25 -11.34 -2.61 16.40
N VAL A 26 -12.25 -2.27 15.48
CA VAL A 26 -12.77 -0.91 15.36
C VAL A 26 -13.87 -0.71 16.42
N SER A 27 -13.71 0.31 17.27
CA SER A 27 -14.71 0.73 18.26
C SER A 27 -15.58 1.87 17.73
N ASN A 28 -16.63 2.22 18.48
CA ASN A 28 -17.49 3.36 18.17
C ASN A 28 -16.70 4.67 18.13
N GLU A 29 -15.81 4.86 19.09
CA GLU A 29 -14.99 6.07 19.26
C GLU A 29 -13.97 6.21 18.12
N LEU A 30 -13.32 5.10 17.74
CA LEU A 30 -12.39 5.11 16.60
C LEU A 30 -13.13 5.42 15.29
N LEU A 31 -14.34 4.91 15.13
CA LEU A 31 -15.18 5.19 13.96
C LEU A 31 -15.60 6.67 13.93
N GLU A 32 -15.97 7.24 15.08
CA GLU A 32 -16.29 8.66 15.21
C GLU A 32 -15.10 9.56 14.86
N GLU A 33 -13.94 9.31 15.48
CA GLU A 33 -12.72 10.07 15.26
C GLU A 33 -12.31 10.04 13.79
N ALA A 34 -12.33 8.86 13.17
CA ALA A 34 -11.94 8.70 11.78
C ALA A 34 -12.86 9.44 10.80
N PHE A 35 -14.18 9.41 11.01
CA PHE A 35 -15.12 10.08 10.11
C PHE A 35 -15.27 11.59 10.40
N SER A 36 -14.84 12.06 11.57
CA SER A 36 -14.85 13.49 11.92
C SER A 36 -14.05 14.37 10.95
N GLN A 37 -13.06 13.79 10.24
CA GLN A 37 -12.28 14.48 9.22
C GLN A 37 -13.12 14.98 8.02
N PHE A 38 -14.30 14.39 7.80
CA PHE A 38 -15.21 14.78 6.73
C PHE A 38 -16.20 15.85 7.17
N GLY A 39 -16.47 15.96 8.47
CA GLY A 39 -17.34 16.95 9.09
C GLY A 39 -17.86 16.50 10.45
N PRO A 40 -18.67 17.34 11.12
CA PRO A 40 -19.22 17.03 12.44
C PRO A 40 -20.10 15.77 12.44
N ILE A 41 -19.85 14.89 13.40
CA ILE A 41 -20.56 13.62 13.62
C ILE A 41 -21.58 13.81 14.74
N GLU A 42 -22.81 13.34 14.53
CA GLU A 42 -23.85 13.27 15.58
C GLU A 42 -23.81 11.92 16.30
N ARG A 43 -23.54 10.83 15.57
CA ARG A 43 -23.46 9.48 16.13
C ARG A 43 -22.59 8.59 15.25
N ALA A 44 -21.75 7.78 15.88
CA ALA A 44 -21.08 6.65 15.23
C ALA A 44 -21.26 5.39 16.08
N VAL A 45 -21.66 4.29 15.45
CA VAL A 45 -21.90 3.03 16.16
C VAL A 45 -21.48 1.83 15.31
N VAL A 46 -20.75 0.90 15.93
CA VAL A 46 -20.42 -0.40 15.37
C VAL A 46 -21.53 -1.37 15.73
N ILE A 47 -22.07 -2.06 14.73
CA ILE A 47 -23.15 -3.03 14.91
C ILE A 47 -22.54 -4.32 15.46
N VAL A 48 -23.07 -4.78 16.59
CA VAL A 48 -22.66 -6.03 17.25
C VAL A 48 -23.74 -7.10 17.13
N ASP A 49 -23.34 -8.36 17.19
CA ASP A 49 -24.24 -9.50 17.28
C ASP A 49 -24.83 -9.67 18.69
N ASP A 50 -25.68 -10.67 18.88
CA ASP A 50 -26.30 -11.04 20.16
C ASP A 50 -25.29 -11.40 21.27
N ARG A 51 -24.04 -11.68 20.91
CA ARG A 51 -22.93 -11.99 21.82
C ARG A 51 -21.99 -10.80 22.02
N GLY A 52 -22.32 -9.62 21.49
CA GLY A 52 -21.48 -8.42 21.58
C GLY A 52 -20.24 -8.43 20.68
N ARG A 53 -20.16 -9.33 19.70
CA ARG A 53 -19.06 -9.37 18.73
C ARG A 53 -19.37 -8.46 17.55
N SER A 54 -18.37 -7.73 17.05
CA SER A 54 -18.55 -6.88 15.87
C SER A 54 -19.04 -7.68 14.67
N THR A 55 -20.06 -7.16 13.99
CA THR A 55 -20.57 -7.71 12.73
C THR A 55 -19.76 -7.26 11.51
N GLY A 56 -18.74 -6.42 11.71
CA GLY A 56 -17.98 -5.78 10.63
C GLY A 56 -18.77 -4.68 9.91
N LYS A 57 -19.89 -4.23 10.49
CA LYS A 57 -20.73 -3.14 10.00
C LYS A 57 -20.87 -2.05 11.04
N GLY A 58 -21.16 -0.84 10.61
CA GLY A 58 -21.38 0.32 11.46
C GLY A 58 -22.26 1.37 10.78
N ILE A 59 -22.71 2.34 11.55
CA ILE A 59 -23.53 3.47 11.11
C ILE A 59 -22.82 4.74 11.53
N VAL A 60 -22.74 5.71 10.62
CA VAL A 60 -22.22 7.06 10.89
C VAL A 60 -23.27 8.08 10.47
N GLU A 61 -23.65 8.94 11.41
CA GLU A 61 -24.60 10.02 11.24
C GLU A 61 -23.88 11.36 11.31
N PHE A 62 -23.92 12.10 10.21
CA PHE A 62 -23.32 13.44 10.13
C PHE A 62 -24.36 14.52 10.44
N ALA A 63 -23.91 15.62 11.06
CA ALA A 63 -24.79 16.77 11.30
C ALA A 63 -25.20 17.51 10.01
N SER A 64 -24.57 17.20 8.87
CA SER A 64 -24.90 17.85 7.59
C SER A 64 -24.77 16.90 6.40
N LYS A 65 -25.72 17.03 5.45
CA LYS A 65 -25.70 16.30 4.17
C LYS A 65 -24.42 16.49 3.35
N PRO A 66 -23.83 17.70 3.25
CA PRO A 66 -22.59 17.90 2.52
C PRO A 66 -21.42 17.10 3.11
N ALA A 67 -21.34 16.99 4.45
CA ALA A 67 -20.30 16.20 5.11
C ALA A 67 -20.44 14.70 4.79
N ALA A 68 -21.66 14.15 4.88
CA ALA A 68 -21.93 12.77 4.49
C ALA A 68 -21.59 12.50 3.02
N ARG A 69 -21.95 13.42 2.11
CA ARG A 69 -21.62 13.30 0.69
C ARG A 69 -20.11 13.31 0.44
N LYS A 70 -19.38 14.24 1.09
CA LYS A 70 -17.92 14.31 1.03
C LYS A 70 -17.26 13.01 1.51
N ALA A 71 -17.75 12.43 2.61
CA ALA A 71 -17.26 11.15 3.11
C ALA A 71 -17.49 10.03 2.09
N PHE A 72 -18.70 9.94 1.53
CA PHE A 72 -19.04 8.95 0.51
C PHE A 72 -18.16 9.07 -0.75
N GLU A 73 -18.01 10.29 -1.29
CA GLU A 73 -17.18 10.54 -2.49
C GLU A 73 -15.72 10.16 -2.24
N ARG A 74 -15.13 10.61 -1.12
CA ARG A 74 -13.72 10.34 -0.79
C ARG A 74 -13.44 8.86 -0.54
N CYS A 75 -14.35 8.14 0.09
CA CYS A 75 -14.22 6.70 0.35
C CYS A 75 -14.54 5.84 -0.87
N SER A 76 -15.23 6.38 -1.88
CA SER A 76 -15.52 5.69 -3.14
C SER A 76 -14.40 5.86 -4.17
N GLU A 77 -13.81 7.07 -4.24
CA GLU A 77 -12.69 7.37 -5.15
C GLU A 77 -11.35 6.88 -4.60
N GLY A 78 -11.16 6.97 -3.29
CA GLY A 78 -9.93 6.62 -2.59
C GLY A 78 -10.06 5.36 -1.76
N VAL A 79 -8.94 5.00 -1.11
CA VAL A 79 -8.88 3.91 -0.14
C VAL A 79 -8.81 4.51 1.26
N PHE A 80 -9.87 4.34 2.05
CA PHE A 80 -9.91 4.80 3.44
C PHE A 80 -9.69 3.63 4.40
N LEU A 81 -8.64 3.73 5.22
CA LEU A 81 -8.18 2.69 6.15
C LEU A 81 -8.29 3.21 7.59
N LEU A 82 -8.74 2.36 8.51
CA LEU A 82 -8.89 2.72 9.94
C LEU A 82 -7.83 2.08 10.84
N THR A 83 -7.19 1.01 10.38
CA THR A 83 -6.30 0.17 11.18
C THR A 83 -5.02 -0.13 10.42
N THR A 84 -4.04 -0.74 11.12
CA THR A 84 -2.78 -1.20 10.52
C THR A 84 -3.00 -2.20 9.39
N THR A 85 -3.94 -3.14 9.57
CA THR A 85 -4.32 -4.06 8.49
C THR A 85 -5.01 -3.27 7.37
N PRO A 86 -4.54 -3.36 6.11
CA PRO A 86 -5.00 -2.53 5.00
C PRO A 86 -6.36 -2.99 4.46
N ARG A 87 -7.39 -2.95 5.32
CA ARG A 87 -8.78 -3.30 4.97
C ARG A 87 -9.56 -2.02 4.62
N PRO A 88 -9.92 -1.81 3.35
CA PRO A 88 -10.69 -0.63 2.95
C PRO A 88 -12.08 -0.66 3.57
N VAL A 89 -12.45 0.45 4.17
CA VAL A 89 -13.82 0.68 4.61
C VAL A 89 -14.70 0.93 3.40
N ILE A 90 -15.85 0.27 3.34
CA ILE A 90 -16.81 0.51 2.28
C ILE A 90 -17.99 1.30 2.84
N VAL A 91 -18.27 2.43 2.20
CA VAL A 91 -19.28 3.39 2.65
C VAL A 91 -20.43 3.41 1.66
N GLU A 92 -21.65 3.27 2.15
CA GLU A 92 -22.89 3.26 1.38
C GLU A 92 -23.90 4.22 2.02
N PRO A 93 -24.74 4.93 1.25
CA PRO A 93 -25.85 5.68 1.83
C PRO A 93 -26.76 4.76 2.64
N LEU A 94 -27.11 5.14 3.87
CA LEU A 94 -28.02 4.35 4.68
C LEU A 94 -29.46 4.56 4.20
N GLU A 95 -30.08 3.51 3.66
CA GLU A 95 -31.50 3.50 3.37
C GLU A 95 -32.29 3.53 4.69
N GLN A 96 -33.19 4.51 4.81
CA GLN A 96 -34.03 4.69 5.99
C GLN A 96 -35.40 4.10 5.72
N LEU A 97 -35.65 2.97 6.36
CA LEU A 97 -36.91 2.28 6.33
C LEU A 97 -37.70 2.62 7.61
N ASP A 98 -39.01 2.80 7.49
CA ASP A 98 -39.92 3.06 8.61
C ASP A 98 -40.47 1.72 9.13
N ASP A 99 -39.81 1.17 10.15
CA ASP A 99 -40.21 -0.05 10.86
C ASP A 99 -41.07 0.23 12.11
N GLU A 100 -41.27 1.51 12.47
CA GLU A 100 -42.06 1.95 13.62
C GLU A 100 -43.54 2.13 13.28
N ASP A 101 -43.86 2.90 12.21
CA ASP A 101 -45.25 3.16 11.83
C ASP A 101 -45.77 2.17 10.78
N GLY A 102 -44.89 1.66 9.92
CA GLY A 102 -45.23 0.80 8.79
C GLY A 102 -46.30 1.40 7.86
N LEU A 103 -47.19 0.54 7.34
CA LEU A 103 -48.30 0.95 6.47
C LEU A 103 -49.67 0.65 7.14
N PRO A 104 -50.21 1.58 7.96
CA PRO A 104 -51.51 1.41 8.59
C PRO A 104 -52.67 1.39 7.59
N GLU A 105 -53.68 0.57 7.89
CA GLU A 105 -54.92 0.46 7.10
C GLU A 105 -55.57 1.80 6.75
N LYS A 106 -55.63 2.71 7.72
CA LYS A 106 -56.22 4.04 7.56
C LYS A 106 -55.50 4.91 6.53
N LEU A 107 -54.24 4.60 6.22
CA LEU A 107 -53.41 5.29 5.22
C LEU A 107 -53.31 4.52 3.89
N ALA A 108 -53.81 3.28 3.83
CA ALA A 108 -53.79 2.47 2.62
C ALA A 108 -54.70 3.09 1.54
N GLN A 109 -54.21 3.10 0.30
CA GLN A 109 -54.97 3.64 -0.83
C GLN A 109 -56.06 2.66 -1.27
N LYS A 110 -57.32 3.07 -1.16
CA LYS A 110 -58.50 2.24 -1.45
C LYS A 110 -58.88 2.24 -2.94
N ASN A 111 -57.91 1.91 -3.80
CA ASN A 111 -58.14 1.77 -5.24
C ASN A 111 -58.88 0.44 -5.56
N PRO A 112 -59.37 0.22 -6.80
CA PRO A 112 -60.08 -1.01 -7.15
C PRO A 112 -59.26 -2.28 -6.92
N MET A 113 -57.93 -2.22 -7.11
CA MET A 113 -57.04 -3.36 -6.87
C MET A 113 -57.00 -3.75 -5.40
N TYR A 114 -56.94 -2.78 -4.49
CA TYR A 114 -56.99 -3.00 -3.04
C TYR A 114 -58.28 -3.75 -2.64
N GLN A 115 -59.41 -3.42 -3.26
CA GLN A 115 -60.69 -4.08 -2.96
C GLN A 115 -60.68 -5.53 -3.45
N LYS A 116 -60.24 -5.73 -4.70
CA LYS A 116 -60.12 -7.06 -5.31
C LYS A 116 -59.23 -8.01 -4.50
N GLU A 117 -58.06 -7.55 -4.08
CA GLU A 117 -57.11 -8.36 -3.29
C GLU A 117 -57.67 -8.74 -1.91
N ARG A 118 -58.66 -8.01 -1.39
CA ARG A 118 -59.27 -8.26 -0.07
C ARG A 118 -60.57 -9.05 -0.11
N GLU A 119 -61.08 -9.38 -1.29
CA GLU A 119 -62.24 -10.26 -1.42
C GLU A 119 -62.00 -11.61 -0.76
N THR A 120 -60.75 -12.10 -0.78
CA THR A 120 -60.40 -13.38 -0.17
C THR A 120 -59.58 -13.17 1.11
N PRO A 121 -59.99 -13.74 2.26
CA PRO A 121 -59.24 -13.60 3.50
C PRO A 121 -57.92 -14.40 3.48
N PRO A 122 -57.00 -14.11 4.42
CA PRO A 122 -55.80 -14.93 4.63
C PRO A 122 -56.17 -16.40 4.88
N ARG A 123 -55.55 -17.31 4.13
CA ARG A 123 -55.83 -18.75 4.18
C ARG A 123 -54.60 -19.56 3.80
N PHE A 124 -54.60 -20.84 4.16
CA PHE A 124 -53.69 -21.82 3.57
C PHE A 124 -54.31 -22.37 2.29
N ALA A 125 -53.53 -22.37 1.20
CA ALA A 125 -53.95 -22.96 -0.05
C ALA A 125 -54.15 -24.47 0.08
N GLN A 126 -55.23 -25.02 -0.47
CA GLN A 126 -55.53 -26.45 -0.40
C GLN A 126 -54.73 -27.22 -1.46
N HIS A 127 -54.28 -28.42 -1.11
CA HIS A 127 -53.55 -29.29 -2.02
C HIS A 127 -54.40 -29.61 -3.27
N GLY A 128 -53.76 -29.63 -4.44
CA GLY A 128 -54.43 -29.88 -5.73
C GLY A 128 -55.16 -28.68 -6.34
N THR A 129 -55.18 -27.52 -5.65
CA THR A 129 -55.70 -26.27 -6.24
C THR A 129 -54.64 -25.57 -7.07
N PHE A 130 -55.07 -24.75 -8.04
CA PHE A 130 -54.17 -23.94 -8.85
C PHE A 130 -53.29 -23.00 -8.00
N GLU A 131 -53.88 -22.34 -7.00
CA GLU A 131 -53.16 -21.43 -6.10
C GLU A 131 -52.03 -22.14 -5.34
N TYR A 132 -52.25 -23.38 -4.89
CA TYR A 132 -51.25 -24.17 -4.18
C TYR A 132 -50.10 -24.54 -5.12
N GLU A 133 -50.41 -25.10 -6.29
CA GLU A 133 -49.39 -25.52 -7.26
C GLU A 133 -48.54 -24.33 -7.76
N TYR A 134 -49.18 -23.19 -8.02
CA TYR A 134 -48.47 -21.96 -8.40
C TYR A 134 -47.57 -21.46 -7.27
N SER A 135 -48.10 -21.39 -6.04
CA SER A 135 -47.35 -20.91 -4.88
C SER A 135 -46.19 -21.84 -4.50
N GLN A 136 -46.34 -23.15 -4.67
CA GLN A 136 -45.26 -24.12 -4.45
C GLN A 136 -44.11 -23.95 -5.43
N ARG A 137 -44.41 -23.73 -6.72
CA ARG A 137 -43.37 -23.38 -7.71
C ARG A 137 -42.71 -22.05 -7.36
N TRP A 138 -43.48 -21.06 -6.92
CA TRP A 138 -42.92 -19.77 -6.50
C TRP A 138 -41.97 -19.92 -5.29
N LYS A 139 -42.34 -20.72 -4.28
CA LYS A 139 -41.44 -21.06 -3.16
C LYS A 139 -40.16 -21.78 -3.62
N SER A 140 -40.27 -22.65 -4.62
CA SER A 140 -39.11 -23.33 -5.19
C SER A 140 -38.15 -22.36 -5.90
N LEU A 141 -38.68 -21.29 -6.51
CA LEU A 141 -37.88 -20.22 -7.09
C LEU A 141 -37.19 -19.36 -6.01
N ASP A 142 -37.90 -19.00 -4.95
CA ASP A 142 -37.34 -18.26 -3.80
C ASP A 142 -36.19 -19.03 -3.12
N GLU A 143 -36.37 -20.34 -2.93
CA GLU A 143 -35.31 -21.20 -2.39
C GLU A 143 -34.11 -21.29 -3.35
N MET A 144 -34.35 -21.36 -4.66
CA MET A 144 -33.28 -21.35 -5.67
C MET A 144 -32.53 -20.02 -5.69
N GLU A 145 -33.24 -18.89 -5.59
CA GLU A 145 -32.64 -17.55 -5.50
C GLU A 145 -31.75 -17.43 -4.25
N LYS A 146 -32.26 -17.90 -3.11
CA LYS A 146 -31.50 -17.94 -1.85
C LYS A 146 -30.22 -18.76 -1.99
N GLN A 147 -30.30 -19.98 -2.55
CA GLN A 147 -29.13 -20.84 -2.78
C GLN A 147 -28.10 -20.16 -3.69
N GLN A 148 -28.54 -19.51 -4.77
CA GLN A 148 -27.64 -18.78 -5.66
C GLN A 148 -26.96 -17.61 -4.94
N ARG A 149 -27.71 -16.83 -4.15
CA ARG A 149 -27.18 -15.71 -3.39
C ARG A 149 -26.15 -16.16 -2.36
N GLU A 150 -26.45 -17.21 -1.59
CA GLU A 150 -25.53 -17.80 -0.61
C GLU A 150 -24.26 -18.36 -1.28
N GLN A 151 -24.40 -19.03 -2.42
CA GLN A 151 -23.25 -19.56 -3.16
C GLN A 151 -22.34 -18.44 -3.67
N VAL A 152 -22.92 -17.36 -4.21
CA VAL A 152 -22.16 -16.18 -4.64
C VAL A 152 -21.48 -15.50 -3.45
N GLU A 153 -22.21 -15.31 -2.34
CA GLU A 153 -21.66 -14.72 -1.12
C GLU A 153 -20.48 -15.53 -0.57
N LYS A 154 -20.61 -16.86 -0.53
CA LYS A 154 -19.53 -17.77 -0.14
C LYS A 154 -18.33 -17.68 -1.07
N ASN A 155 -18.54 -17.78 -2.39
CA ASN A 155 -17.45 -17.68 -3.37
C ASN A 155 -16.68 -16.36 -3.25
N MET A 156 -17.41 -15.25 -3.07
CA MET A 156 -16.82 -13.93 -2.90
C MET A 156 -16.09 -13.78 -1.57
N LYS A 157 -16.56 -14.45 -0.51
CA LYS A 157 -15.87 -14.50 0.79
C LYS A 157 -14.58 -15.30 0.68
N ASP A 158 -14.62 -16.52 0.14
CA ASP A 158 -13.44 -17.38 0.00
C ASP A 158 -12.34 -16.68 -0.84
N ALA A 159 -12.74 -15.94 -1.89
CA ALA A 159 -11.80 -15.13 -2.67
C ALA A 159 -11.16 -13.97 -1.88
N LYS A 160 -11.92 -13.31 -0.98
CA LYS A 160 -11.39 -12.26 -0.11
C LYS A 160 -10.47 -12.82 0.96
N ASP A 161 -10.85 -13.93 1.60
CA ASP A 161 -10.04 -14.57 2.63
C ASP A 161 -8.71 -15.05 2.04
N LYS A 162 -8.72 -15.56 0.80
CA LYS A 162 -7.50 -15.91 0.06
C LYS A 162 -6.61 -14.68 -0.20
N LEU A 163 -7.19 -13.56 -0.64
CA LEU A 163 -6.46 -12.32 -0.85
C LEU A 163 -5.85 -11.78 0.46
N GLU A 164 -6.58 -11.88 1.58
CA GLU A 164 -6.09 -11.48 2.90
C GLU A 164 -4.86 -12.31 3.28
N SER A 165 -4.90 -13.64 3.12
CA SER A 165 -3.76 -14.51 3.37
C SER A 165 -2.54 -14.18 2.49
N GLU A 166 -2.74 -13.96 1.19
CA GLU A 166 -1.65 -13.61 0.26
C GLU A 166 -1.00 -12.27 0.63
N MET A 167 -1.79 -11.31 1.11
CA MET A 167 -1.29 -9.99 1.55
C MET A 167 -0.55 -10.06 2.88
N GLU A 168 -1.02 -10.86 3.83
CA GLU A 168 -0.31 -11.08 5.10
C GLU A 168 1.06 -11.71 4.87
N ASP A 169 1.14 -12.74 4.01
CA ASP A 169 2.40 -13.38 3.63
C ASP A 169 3.36 -12.39 2.97
N ALA A 170 2.87 -11.61 2.00
CA ALA A 170 3.66 -10.59 1.31
C ALA A 170 4.14 -9.48 2.26
N TYR A 171 3.31 -9.06 3.22
CA TYR A 171 3.67 -8.06 4.21
C TYR A 171 4.76 -8.57 5.15
N HIS A 172 4.62 -9.81 5.66
CA HIS A 172 5.64 -10.44 6.50
C HIS A 172 6.97 -10.61 5.77
N GLU A 173 6.93 -11.00 4.50
CA GLU A 173 8.13 -11.08 3.67
C GLU A 173 8.77 -9.71 3.47
N HIS A 174 7.97 -8.68 3.16
CA HIS A 174 8.46 -7.31 3.00
C HIS A 174 9.12 -6.79 4.28
N GLN A 175 8.48 -6.99 5.43
CA GLN A 175 9.01 -6.59 6.74
C GLN A 175 10.34 -7.32 7.04
N ALA A 176 10.42 -8.61 6.76
CA ALA A 176 11.66 -9.37 6.89
C ALA A 176 12.76 -8.83 5.96
N ASN A 177 12.42 -8.46 4.73
CA ASN A 177 13.37 -7.89 3.76
C ASN A 177 13.88 -6.52 4.19
N LEU A 178 13.04 -5.64 4.74
CA LEU A 178 13.48 -4.36 5.32
C LEU A 178 14.48 -4.56 6.45
N LEU A 179 14.22 -5.52 7.35
CA LEU A 179 15.15 -5.87 8.44
C LEU A 179 16.47 -6.46 7.91
N ARG A 180 16.41 -7.30 6.87
CA ARG A 180 17.61 -7.85 6.20
C ARG A 180 18.44 -6.73 5.57
N GLN A 181 17.81 -5.82 4.84
CA GLN A 181 18.49 -4.65 4.25
C GLN A 181 19.16 -3.78 5.32
N GLY A 182 18.46 -3.50 6.42
CA GLY A 182 19.03 -2.76 7.56
C GLY A 182 20.26 -3.46 8.16
N LYS A 183 20.21 -4.78 8.34
CA LYS A 183 21.35 -5.57 8.81
C LYS A 183 22.52 -5.56 7.82
N ILE A 184 22.24 -5.69 6.52
CA ILE A 184 23.26 -5.62 5.46
C ILE A 184 23.97 -4.26 5.50
N TYR A 185 23.22 -3.17 5.61
CA TYR A 185 23.81 -1.82 5.69
C TYR A 185 24.71 -1.68 6.93
N GLN A 186 24.29 -2.17 8.10
CA GLN A 186 25.13 -2.16 9.30
C GLN A 186 26.39 -3.02 9.14
N LEU A 187 26.30 -4.19 8.49
CA LEU A 187 27.47 -5.03 8.21
C LEU A 187 28.46 -4.34 7.26
N LEU A 188 27.96 -3.70 6.20
CA LEU A 188 28.77 -2.91 5.28
C LEU A 188 29.52 -1.78 5.99
N LEU A 189 28.83 -1.04 6.87
CA LEU A 189 29.46 0.01 7.68
C LEU A 189 30.57 -0.53 8.58
N LYS A 190 30.36 -1.70 9.23
CA LYS A 190 31.40 -2.35 10.04
C LYS A 190 32.60 -2.77 9.20
N ILE A 191 32.37 -3.36 8.04
CA ILE A 191 33.43 -3.76 7.11
C ILE A 191 34.25 -2.54 6.67
N ILE A 192 33.58 -1.47 6.22
CA ILE A 192 34.25 -0.23 5.82
C ILE A 192 35.09 0.33 6.97
N ARG A 193 34.53 0.40 8.19
CA ARG A 193 35.28 0.86 9.37
C ARG A 193 36.54 0.03 9.61
N THR A 194 36.44 -1.29 9.55
CA THR A 194 37.60 -2.19 9.72
C THR A 194 38.64 -1.99 8.61
N LEU A 195 38.20 -1.83 7.36
CA LEU A 195 39.10 -1.58 6.23
C LEU A 195 39.85 -0.25 6.35
N VAL A 196 39.19 0.80 6.84
CA VAL A 196 39.82 2.11 7.09
C VAL A 196 40.91 1.97 8.16
N ILE A 197 40.61 1.30 9.29
CA ILE A 197 41.60 1.06 10.35
C ILE A 197 42.79 0.27 9.81
N ARG A 198 42.54 -0.81 9.05
CA ARG A 198 43.59 -1.64 8.44
C ARG A 198 44.48 -0.84 7.48
N GLN A 199 43.90 0.07 6.70
CA GLN A 199 44.66 0.93 5.79
C GLN A 199 45.53 1.93 6.56
N GLU A 200 45.03 2.45 7.68
CA GLU A 200 45.77 3.35 8.56
C GLU A 200 46.95 2.63 9.25
N GLU A 201 46.74 1.40 9.73
CA GLU A 201 47.80 0.54 10.27
C GLU A 201 48.91 0.31 9.24
N LEU A 202 48.57 -0.06 8.00
CA LEU A 202 49.55 -0.25 6.93
C LEU A 202 50.33 1.05 6.62
N ARG A 203 49.65 2.21 6.60
CA ARG A 203 50.31 3.51 6.43
C ARG A 203 51.25 3.84 7.58
N GLN A 204 50.88 3.50 8.82
CA GLN A 204 51.76 3.67 9.98
C GLN A 204 52.96 2.73 9.93
N GLU A 205 52.76 1.48 9.52
CA GLU A 205 53.84 0.50 9.38
C GLU A 205 54.84 0.91 8.28
N GLU A 206 54.36 1.40 7.14
CA GLU A 206 55.24 1.98 6.10
C GLU A 206 56.04 3.17 6.61
N ARG A 207 55.44 4.06 7.41
CA ARG A 207 56.15 5.19 8.02
C ARG A 207 57.25 4.71 8.95
N ARG A 208 56.94 3.75 9.83
CA ARG A 208 57.93 3.15 10.73
C ARG A 208 59.06 2.48 9.96
N ARG A 209 58.75 1.70 8.92
CA ARG A 209 59.79 1.09 8.06
C ARG A 209 60.69 2.14 7.41
N ARG A 210 60.15 3.24 6.91
CA ARG A 210 60.96 4.34 6.33
C ARG A 210 61.84 5.02 7.37
N GLU A 211 61.32 5.23 8.58
CA GLU A 211 62.10 5.78 9.70
C GLU A 211 63.22 4.82 10.12
N GLU A 212 62.94 3.53 10.24
CA GLU A 212 63.94 2.49 10.52
C GLU A 212 65.01 2.42 9.43
N GLU A 213 64.62 2.44 8.15
CA GLU A 213 65.53 2.44 7.01
C GLU A 213 66.43 3.69 7.01
N MET A 214 65.87 4.88 7.28
CA MET A 214 66.65 6.11 7.43
C MET A 214 67.62 6.03 8.61
N MET A 215 67.20 5.48 9.75
CA MET A 215 68.06 5.31 10.92
C MET A 215 69.23 4.36 10.64
N ILE A 216 68.98 3.25 9.93
CA ILE A 216 70.03 2.31 9.50
C ILE A 216 71.01 3.02 8.58
N ARG A 217 70.50 3.72 7.55
CA ARG A 217 71.32 4.44 6.58
C ARG A 217 72.16 5.55 7.22
N GLN A 218 71.61 6.21 8.24
CA GLN A 218 72.33 7.21 9.04
C GLN A 218 73.46 6.57 9.86
N ARG A 219 73.21 5.43 10.52
CA ARG A 219 74.25 4.66 11.23
C ARG A 219 75.36 4.20 10.29
N GLU A 220 75.00 3.71 9.10
CA GLU A 220 75.99 3.32 8.08
C GLU A 220 76.86 4.50 7.64
N MET A 221 76.27 5.68 7.40
CA MET A 221 77.00 6.91 7.10
C MET A 221 77.90 7.36 8.27
N GLU A 222 77.42 7.26 9.50
CA GLU A 222 78.22 7.56 10.71
C GLU A 222 79.40 6.61 10.84
N GLU A 223 79.21 5.30 10.64
CA GLU A 223 80.30 4.32 10.63
C GLU A 223 81.28 4.58 9.49
N GLN A 224 80.80 4.93 8.30
CA GLN A 224 81.64 5.27 7.15
C GLN A 224 82.46 6.54 7.40
N MET A 225 81.87 7.57 8.00
CA MET A 225 82.57 8.79 8.44
C MET A 225 83.54 8.52 9.59
N ARG A 226 83.24 7.56 10.48
CA ARG A 226 84.17 7.11 11.52
C ARG A 226 85.38 6.41 10.92
N ARG A 227 85.17 5.53 9.95
CA ARG A 227 86.24 4.89 9.16
C ARG A 227 87.06 5.92 8.37
N GLN A 228 86.43 6.90 7.72
CA GLN A 228 87.15 8.00 7.06
C GLN A 228 87.88 8.92 8.03
N ARG A 229 87.37 9.17 9.25
CA ARG A 229 88.11 9.90 10.28
C ARG A 229 89.30 9.09 10.78
N GLU A 230 89.15 7.78 10.99
CA GLU A 230 90.26 6.89 11.35
C GLU A 230 91.32 6.85 10.22
N GLU A 231 90.91 6.81 8.95
CA GLU A 231 91.82 6.91 7.79
C GLU A 231 92.41 8.32 7.60
N SER A 232 91.66 9.39 7.86
CA SER A 232 92.14 10.78 7.76
C SER A 232 93.06 11.15 8.91
N TYR A 233 92.86 10.58 10.11
CA TYR A 233 93.82 10.67 11.22
C TYR A 233 95.09 9.87 10.88
N SER A 234 94.96 8.74 10.20
CA SER A 234 96.10 7.97 9.70
C SER A 234 96.87 8.72 8.59
N ARG A 235 96.16 9.49 7.75
CA ARG A 235 96.73 10.29 6.65
C ARG A 235 97.32 11.65 7.09
N MET A 236 96.79 12.28 8.14
CA MET A 236 97.38 13.49 8.75
C MET A 236 98.53 13.18 9.73
N GLY A 237 98.84 11.90 9.99
CA GLY A 237 99.99 11.47 10.79
C GLY A 237 101.36 11.64 10.11
N TYR A 238 101.40 12.15 8.87
CA TYR A 238 102.63 12.40 8.10
C TYR A 238 102.62 13.80 7.49
N MET A 239 102.72 14.86 8.30
CA MET A 239 103.18 16.17 7.84
C MET A 239 104.06 16.84 8.90
N ASP A 240 105.27 17.18 8.48
CA ASP A 240 106.40 17.75 9.23
C ASP A 240 106.14 19.23 9.64
N PRO A 241 106.57 19.71 10.83
CA PRO A 241 106.22 21.03 11.38
C PRO A 241 106.93 22.27 10.77
N ARG A 242 107.26 22.28 9.48
CA ARG A 242 107.95 23.42 8.84
C ARG A 242 107.36 23.79 7.49
N GLU A 243 106.28 24.57 7.55
CA GLU A 243 106.03 25.73 6.67
C GLU A 243 104.70 26.36 7.10
N ARG A 244 104.79 27.06 8.22
CA ARG A 244 103.76 27.96 8.72
C ARG A 244 104.22 29.36 8.38
N ASP A 245 103.99 29.83 7.17
CA ASP A 245 103.92 31.27 6.92
C ASP A 245 103.29 31.66 5.58
N MET A 246 102.45 32.70 5.68
CA MET A 246 102.07 33.65 4.64
C MET A 246 101.41 33.16 3.33
N ARG A 247 100.08 33.15 3.35
CA ARG A 247 99.29 33.91 2.36
C ARG A 247 98.07 34.54 3.04
N MET A 248 98.32 35.68 3.68
CA MET A 248 97.30 36.65 4.07
C MET A 248 96.95 37.54 2.86
N GLY A 249 95.70 38.01 2.81
CA GLY A 249 95.23 39.12 1.98
C GLY A 249 94.28 38.68 0.87
N GLY A 250 93.09 39.24 0.69
CA GLY A 250 92.47 40.43 1.28
C GLY A 250 91.42 40.97 0.30
N GLY A 251 90.38 41.63 0.83
CA GLY A 251 89.39 42.43 0.10
C GLY A 251 88.17 41.64 -0.40
N GLY A 252 86.93 42.09 -0.30
CA GLY A 252 86.29 43.32 0.21
C GLY A 252 84.77 43.06 0.13
N ALA A 253 84.00 43.36 1.18
CA ALA A 253 83.12 44.53 1.28
C ALA A 253 81.86 44.54 0.37
N MET A 254 80.74 44.89 1.02
CA MET A 254 79.41 45.35 0.54
C MET A 254 78.27 44.32 0.79
N ASN A 255 77.37 44.55 1.78
CA ASN A 255 76.17 45.44 1.78
C ASN A 255 74.94 44.66 1.26
N MET A 256 73.72 44.60 1.80
CA MET A 256 72.85 45.34 2.75
C MET A 256 72.06 44.26 3.54
N GLY A 257 71.55 44.41 4.77
CA GLY A 257 70.73 45.51 5.28
C GLY A 257 69.28 45.02 5.45
N ASP A 258 68.89 44.64 6.66
CA ASP A 258 67.53 44.78 7.21
C ASP A 258 67.34 46.28 7.63
N PRO A 259 66.17 46.84 8.03
CA PRO A 259 64.79 46.31 8.17
C PRO A 259 63.64 47.35 7.83
N TYR A 260 62.38 46.98 8.15
CA TYR A 260 61.11 47.77 8.27
C TYR A 260 60.33 48.13 6.99
N GLY A 261 59.04 47.77 6.85
CA GLY A 261 57.85 48.43 7.44
C GLY A 261 57.21 49.34 6.36
N SER A 262 55.90 49.48 6.11
CA SER A 262 54.69 49.43 6.90
C SER A 262 53.48 49.65 5.95
N GLY A 263 52.29 49.19 6.33
CA GLY A 263 51.06 49.97 6.16
C GLY A 263 50.14 49.67 4.97
N GLY A 264 48.86 49.42 5.30
CA GLY A 264 47.73 49.90 4.49
C GLY A 264 46.77 48.84 3.93
N GLN A 265 45.74 48.48 4.70
CA GLN A 265 44.47 48.03 4.12
C GLN A 265 43.32 48.93 4.59
N LYS A 266 42.75 49.68 3.64
CA LYS A 266 41.39 50.24 3.64
C LYS A 266 40.89 50.24 2.19
N PHE A 267 39.83 49.45 1.92
CA PHE A 267 38.58 49.68 1.13
C PHE A 267 38.55 50.66 -0.10
N PRO A 268 37.49 50.65 -0.94
CA PRO A 268 37.03 49.74 -2.02
C PRO A 268 36.76 50.63 -3.30
N PRO A 269 35.66 50.58 -4.12
CA PRO A 269 34.67 49.57 -4.58
C PRO A 269 34.30 49.67 -6.10
N LEU A 270 33.17 49.00 -6.47
CA LEU A 270 32.21 49.24 -7.58
C LEU A 270 32.61 48.70 -8.97
N GLY A 271 31.75 48.09 -9.79
CA GLY A 271 30.30 47.83 -9.90
C GLY A 271 30.11 47.18 -11.30
N GLY A 272 29.04 46.52 -11.75
CA GLY A 272 27.63 46.47 -11.38
C GLY A 272 26.84 45.89 -12.59
N GLY A 273 25.62 45.41 -12.32
CA GLY A 273 24.50 45.19 -13.28
C GLY A 273 24.69 44.09 -14.35
N GLY A 274 23.69 43.34 -14.81
CA GLY A 274 22.25 43.33 -14.59
C GLY A 274 21.54 42.88 -15.88
N GLY A 275 20.63 41.91 -15.78
CA GLY A 275 19.39 41.83 -16.58
C GLY A 275 19.32 41.04 -17.90
N ILE A 276 18.26 40.21 -17.98
CA ILE A 276 17.36 39.91 -19.16
C ILE A 276 18.03 39.12 -20.33
N GLY A 277 17.53 38.03 -20.91
CA GLY A 277 16.21 37.39 -21.04
C GLY A 277 15.94 37.12 -22.53
N TYR A 278 15.81 35.86 -22.98
CA TYR A 278 15.07 35.34 -24.17
C TYR A 278 15.30 33.81 -24.23
N GLU A 279 14.29 32.93 -24.10
CA GLU A 279 13.26 32.46 -25.07
C GLU A 279 13.76 31.56 -26.23
N ALA A 280 12.96 30.49 -26.45
CA ALA A 280 12.83 29.61 -27.63
C ALA A 280 13.59 28.26 -27.71
N ASN A 281 12.81 27.18 -27.51
CA ASN A 281 12.91 25.80 -28.02
C ASN A 281 12.58 25.77 -29.54
N PRO A 282 12.41 24.64 -30.29
CA PRO A 282 12.94 23.25 -30.26
C PRO A 282 13.52 22.78 -31.64
N GLY A 283 14.05 21.55 -31.75
CA GLY A 283 14.19 20.87 -33.06
C GLY A 283 15.00 19.57 -33.06
N VAL A 284 14.49 18.52 -33.70
CA VAL A 284 14.83 17.08 -33.58
C VAL A 284 15.78 16.58 -34.73
N PRO A 285 16.04 15.26 -34.97
CA PRO A 285 17.31 14.51 -34.88
C PRO A 285 17.94 14.10 -36.25
N PRO A 286 18.87 13.11 -36.33
CA PRO A 286 18.47 11.78 -36.86
C PRO A 286 19.25 10.50 -36.37
N ALA A 287 18.53 9.36 -36.39
CA ALA A 287 18.77 7.99 -36.92
C ALA A 287 20.17 7.28 -36.79
N THR A 288 20.38 5.95 -36.72
CA THR A 288 19.72 4.68 -37.13
C THR A 288 20.36 3.47 -36.38
N MET A 289 19.71 2.29 -36.45
CA MET A 289 20.21 0.87 -36.43
C MET A 289 19.22 0.00 -35.60
N SER A 290 18.16 -0.57 -36.20
CA SER A 290 18.07 -1.89 -36.86
C SER A 290 18.26 -3.11 -35.92
N GLY A 291 17.21 -3.94 -35.80
CA GLY A 291 17.29 -5.25 -35.15
C GLY A 291 15.92 -5.86 -34.85
N SER A 292 15.24 -6.39 -35.87
CA SER A 292 14.02 -7.20 -35.76
C SER A 292 14.35 -8.64 -35.36
N MET A 293 13.58 -9.23 -34.43
CA MET A 293 13.18 -10.65 -34.49
C MET A 293 11.78 -10.85 -33.92
N MET A 294 11.04 -11.69 -34.64
CA MET A 294 9.67 -12.19 -34.49
C MET A 294 9.33 -12.68 -33.06
N GLY A 295 8.08 -12.80 -32.61
CA GLY A 295 6.78 -12.74 -33.27
C GLY A 295 5.75 -13.46 -32.39
N SER A 296 4.50 -13.41 -32.84
CA SER A 296 3.31 -14.16 -32.39
C SER A 296 2.33 -13.43 -31.47
N ASP A 297 1.43 -12.72 -32.15
CA ASP A 297 0.07 -12.36 -31.76
C ASP A 297 -0.77 -13.54 -31.26
N MET A 298 -1.72 -13.25 -30.36
CA MET A 298 -3.15 -13.63 -30.44
C MET A 298 -3.86 -13.33 -29.11
N ARG A 299 -4.57 -12.19 -29.00
CA ARG A 299 -5.78 -11.99 -28.16
C ARG A 299 -6.60 -10.85 -28.76
N THR A 300 -7.72 -11.15 -29.41
CA THR A 300 -9.08 -11.33 -28.88
C THR A 300 -9.89 -10.03 -28.95
N GLU A 301 -11.08 -10.22 -29.50
CA GLU A 301 -11.99 -9.29 -30.11
C GLU A 301 -12.54 -8.18 -29.22
N ARG A 302 -12.81 -7.08 -29.93
CA ARG A 302 -13.44 -5.84 -29.50
C ARG A 302 -14.95 -5.97 -29.68
N PHE A 303 -15.71 -5.91 -28.59
CA PHE A 303 -17.16 -5.70 -28.62
C PHE A 303 -17.51 -4.22 -28.84
N GLY A 304 -18.57 -3.95 -29.61
CA GLY A 304 -19.40 -2.74 -29.43
C GLY A 304 -19.87 -2.02 -30.69
N GLN A 305 -21.01 -2.43 -31.24
CA GLN A 305 -22.07 -1.61 -31.90
C GLN A 305 -23.14 -2.60 -32.38
N GLY A 306 -24.44 -2.52 -32.06
CA GLY A 306 -25.29 -1.37 -31.81
C GLY A 306 -26.13 -1.09 -33.07
N GLY A 307 -27.27 -1.77 -33.26
CA GLY A 307 -28.16 -1.56 -34.42
C GLY A 307 -29.51 -2.27 -34.29
N ALA A 308 -30.58 -1.50 -34.45
CA ALA A 308 -31.99 -1.83 -34.17
C ALA A 308 -32.71 -2.63 -35.28
N GLY A 309 -33.80 -3.33 -34.92
CA GLY A 309 -34.79 -3.89 -35.85
C GLY A 309 -36.10 -4.32 -35.15
N PRO A 310 -37.31 -4.18 -35.77
CA PRO A 310 -38.60 -4.23 -35.04
C PRO A 310 -39.51 -5.47 -35.32
N VAL A 311 -40.38 -5.73 -34.34
CA VAL A 311 -41.78 -6.25 -34.33
C VAL A 311 -42.30 -7.23 -35.42
N GLY A 312 -42.81 -8.39 -34.98
CA GLY A 312 -44.08 -8.96 -35.48
C GLY A 312 -44.20 -10.49 -35.68
N GLY A 313 -45.23 -11.12 -35.07
CA GLY A 313 -46.03 -12.16 -35.74
C GLY A 313 -45.98 -13.64 -35.28
N GLN A 314 -47.01 -14.06 -34.51
CA GLN A 314 -47.84 -15.28 -34.63
C GLN A 314 -47.23 -16.71 -34.69
N GLY A 315 -47.72 -17.60 -33.82
CA GLY A 315 -47.63 -19.09 -33.94
C GLY A 315 -48.57 -19.65 -35.04
N PRO A 316 -48.79 -21.00 -35.16
CA PRO A 316 -49.36 -21.83 -34.06
C PRO A 316 -49.01 -23.36 -34.01
N ARG A 317 -49.26 -23.94 -32.81
CA ARG A 317 -49.80 -25.28 -32.43
C ARG A 317 -49.36 -26.60 -33.09
N GLY A 318 -49.10 -27.59 -32.21
CA GLY A 318 -49.33 -29.04 -32.45
C GLY A 318 -49.26 -29.87 -31.15
N MET A 319 -50.39 -30.45 -30.71
CA MET A 319 -50.58 -31.37 -29.55
C MET A 319 -50.15 -32.81 -29.88
N GLY A 320 -49.58 -33.57 -28.94
CA GLY A 320 -50.30 -34.73 -28.34
C GLY A 320 -49.46 -36.03 -28.25
N PRO A 321 -49.87 -37.05 -27.44
CA PRO A 321 -48.99 -37.72 -26.46
C PRO A 321 -48.87 -39.26 -26.59
N GLY A 322 -47.95 -39.89 -25.82
CA GLY A 322 -47.94 -41.35 -25.60
C GLY A 322 -46.84 -41.87 -24.64
N THR A 323 -47.24 -42.38 -23.47
CA THR A 323 -46.46 -43.15 -22.45
C THR A 323 -46.86 -44.65 -22.51
N PRO A 324 -46.37 -45.57 -21.64
CA PRO A 324 -44.99 -46.02 -21.35
C PRO A 324 -44.86 -47.57 -21.29
N ALA A 325 -43.65 -48.15 -21.32
CA ALA A 325 -43.43 -49.54 -20.88
C ALA A 325 -41.93 -49.83 -20.60
N GLY A 326 -41.63 -50.58 -19.53
CA GLY A 326 -40.35 -51.28 -19.40
C GLY A 326 -39.83 -51.45 -17.97
N TYR A 327 -40.25 -52.54 -17.32
CA TYR A 327 -39.75 -53.05 -16.03
C TYR A 327 -38.24 -53.38 -16.04
N GLY A 328 -37.59 -53.20 -14.89
CA GLY A 328 -36.29 -53.80 -14.58
C GLY A 328 -36.04 -53.82 -13.07
N ARG A 329 -36.43 -54.92 -12.41
CA ARG A 329 -36.07 -55.23 -11.01
C ARG A 329 -34.61 -55.68 -10.96
N GLY A 330 -33.80 -55.07 -10.10
CA GLY A 330 -32.53 -55.58 -9.61
C GLY A 330 -32.58 -55.62 -8.09
N ARG A 331 -32.63 -56.84 -7.55
CA ARG A 331 -32.67 -57.22 -6.12
C ARG A 331 -31.23 -57.36 -5.64
N GLU A 332 -30.85 -56.73 -4.55
CA GLU A 332 -29.72 -57.18 -3.72
C GLU A 332 -29.90 -56.75 -2.26
N GLU A 333 -29.54 -57.68 -1.39
CA GLU A 333 -30.01 -57.88 -0.02
C GLU A 333 -29.23 -57.08 1.02
N TYR A 334 -29.89 -56.85 2.15
CA TYR A 334 -29.35 -56.26 3.38
C TYR A 334 -28.86 -57.37 4.32
N GLU A 335 -27.63 -57.25 4.83
CA GLU A 335 -27.17 -57.96 6.03
C GLU A 335 -26.38 -56.98 6.93
N GLY A 336 -26.84 -56.81 8.18
CA GLY A 336 -26.26 -55.90 9.17
C GLY A 336 -24.97 -56.42 9.82
N PRO A 337 -24.43 -55.69 10.83
CA PRO A 337 -24.69 -56.19 12.18
C PRO A 337 -24.92 -55.13 13.27
N ASN A 338 -25.80 -55.54 14.19
CA ASN A 338 -26.06 -55.00 15.53
C ASN A 338 -24.83 -54.46 16.28
N LYS A 339 -24.93 -53.25 16.84
CA LYS A 339 -24.22 -52.88 18.07
C LYS A 339 -25.16 -52.18 19.05
N LYS A 340 -25.24 -52.77 20.25
CA LYS A 340 -26.03 -52.35 21.42
C LYS A 340 -25.55 -51.00 21.98
N PRO A 341 -26.41 -50.22 22.65
CA PRO A 341 -26.01 -49.00 23.35
C PRO A 341 -25.29 -49.33 24.67
N ARG A 342 -24.23 -48.56 24.97
CA ARG A 342 -23.62 -48.49 26.31
C ARG A 342 -24.36 -47.43 27.13
N PHE A 343 -24.50 -47.76 28.41
CA PHE A 343 -25.10 -47.01 29.50
C PHE A 343 -24.69 -45.53 29.57
#